data_AF-A0A4Y8M6F9-F1
#
_entry.id   AF-A0A4Y8M6F9-F1
#
_cell.length_a   1.000
_cell.length_b   1.000
_cell.length_c   1.000
_cell.angle_alpha   90.00
_cell.angle_beta   90.00
_cell.angle_gamma   90.00
#
_symmetry.space_group_name_H-M   'P 1'
#
loop_
_entity.id
_entity.type
_entity.pdbx_description
1 polymer ?
#
loop_
_entity_poly.entity_id
_entity_poly.type
_entity_poly.pdbx_seq_one_letter_code
_entity_poly.pdbx_strand_id
1 'polypeptide(L)' 'MNISRGRCLLSELIEAKGWTQSEYARRSGRPQRMISHFCANERTMKPEDIYIAEELLGCDFRDLYEGFKRK' A
#
# COMPACT_ATOMS: atom_id res chain seq x y z
N MET A 1 22.96 9.34 -2.64
CA MET A 1 22.39 7.98 -2.45
C MET A 1 21.00 8.00 -3.07
N ASN A 2 20.78 7.31 -4.19
CA ASN A 2 19.47 7.27 -4.84
C ASN A 2 18.66 6.14 -4.20
N ILE A 3 17.94 6.46 -3.11
CA ILE A 3 17.02 5.51 -2.47
C ILE A 3 15.72 5.54 -3.26
N SER A 4 15.43 4.46 -3.97
CA SER A 4 14.12 4.25 -4.60
C SER A 4 13.26 3.36 -3.72
N ARG A 5 11.99 3.73 -3.56
CA ARG A 5 11.00 2.88 -2.89
C ARG A 5 10.68 1.63 -3.73
N GLY A 6 10.92 1.67 -5.04
CA GLY A 6 10.42 0.65 -5.96
C GLY A 6 8.90 0.69 -6.07
N ARG A 7 8.31 -0.42 -6.51
CA ARG A 7 6.87 -0.56 -6.71
C ARG A 7 6.13 -0.74 -5.38
N CYS A 8 4.95 -0.13 -5.30
CA CYS A 8 3.99 -0.31 -4.21
C CYS A 8 3.38 -1.71 -4.26
N LEU A 9 3.40 -2.38 -3.13
CA LEU A 9 2.92 -3.75 -2.92
C LEU A 9 1.54 -3.79 -2.24
N LEU A 10 0.82 -2.66 -2.22
CA LEU A 10 -0.49 -2.58 -1.58
C LEU A 10 -1.47 -3.59 -2.19
N SER A 11 -1.46 -3.81 -3.51
CA SER A 11 -2.40 -4.74 -4.16
C SER A 11 -2.20 -6.17 -3.64
N GLU A 12 -0.94 -6.63 -3.57
CA GLU A 12 -0.60 -7.95 -3.06
C GLU A 12 -0.96 -8.12 -1.60
N LEU A 13 -0.76 -7.09 -0.78
CA LEU A 13 -1.09 -7.15 0.65
C LEU A 13 -2.60 -7.15 0.88
N ILE A 14 -3.36 -6.39 0.07
CA ILE A 14 -4.84 -6.43 0.07
C ILE A 14 -5.32 -7.83 -0.31
N GLU A 15 -4.79 -8.40 -1.39
CA GLU A 15 -5.14 -9.72 -1.88
C GLU A 15 -4.76 -10.83 -0.90
N ALA A 16 -3.57 -10.77 -0.29
CA ALA A 16 -3.12 -11.72 0.73
C ALA A 16 -4.01 -11.72 1.98
N LYS A 17 -4.67 -10.58 2.27
CA LYS A 17 -5.66 -10.47 3.35
C LYS A 17 -7.06 -10.92 2.93
N GLY A 18 -7.24 -11.35 1.68
CA GLY A 18 -8.53 -11.75 1.11
C GLY A 18 -9.47 -10.56 0.85
N TRP A 19 -8.92 -9.35 0.70
CA TRP A 19 -9.71 -8.14 0.48
C TRP A 19 -9.70 -7.72 -0.98
N THR A 20 -10.65 -6.85 -1.35
CA THR A 20 -10.64 -6.13 -2.62
C THR A 20 -10.11 -4.71 -2.43
N GLN A 21 -9.70 -4.03 -3.51
CA GLN A 21 -9.33 -2.61 -3.44
C GLN A 21 -10.49 -1.74 -2.93
N SER A 22 -11.74 -2.09 -3.26
CA SER A 22 -12.94 -1.41 -2.77
C SER A 22 -13.13 -1.58 -1.26
N GLU A 23 -12.90 -2.79 -0.74
CA GLU A 23 -12.98 -3.06 0.69
C GLU A 23 -11.88 -2.32 1.46
N TYR A 24 -10.65 -2.32 0.94
CA TYR A 24 -9.57 -1.52 1.51
C TYR A 24 -9.92 -0.03 1.50
N ALA A 25 -10.41 0.52 0.39
CA ALA A 25 -10.82 1.92 0.27
C ALA A 25 -11.88 2.30 1.32
N ARG A 26 -12.87 1.42 1.54
CA ARG A 26 -13.91 1.59 2.57
C ARG A 26 -13.30 1.61 3.97
N ARG A 27 -12.40 0.68 4.29
CA ARG A 27 -11.74 0.58 5.61
C ARG A 27 -10.78 1.73 5.89
N SER A 28 -10.03 2.15 4.86
CA SER A 28 -9.03 3.21 4.96
C SER A 28 -9.64 4.62 4.92
N GLY A 29 -10.95 4.74 4.61
CA GLY A 29 -11.60 6.03 4.40
C GLY A 29 -11.03 6.81 3.20
N ARG A 30 -10.37 6.14 2.26
CA ARG A 30 -9.74 6.78 1.08
C ARG A 30 -10.58 6.56 -0.17
N PRO A 31 -10.58 7.49 -1.13
CA PRO A 31 -11.27 7.29 -2.40
C PRO A 31 -10.73 6.07 -3.14
N GLN A 32 -11.61 5.23 -3.68
CA GLN A 32 -11.20 4.02 -4.43
C GLN A 32 -10.24 4.34 -5.59
N ARG A 33 -10.42 5.48 -6.26
CA ARG A 33 -9.50 5.95 -7.30
C ARG A 33 -8.07 6.15 -6.77
N MET A 34 -7.91 6.65 -5.55
CA MET A 34 -6.61 6.81 -4.91
C MET A 34 -5.95 5.46 -4.67
N ILE A 35 -6.72 4.47 -4.18
CA ILE A 35 -6.24 3.11 -3.98
C ILE A 35 -5.80 2.47 -5.30
N SER A 36 -6.59 2.66 -6.35
CA SER A 36 -6.24 2.18 -7.70
C SER A 36 -4.93 2.78 -8.19
N HIS A 37 -4.68 4.08 -7.98
CA HIS A 37 -3.41 4.72 -8.34
C HIS A 37 -2.21 4.12 -7.58
N PHE A 38 -2.39 3.74 -6.31
CA PHE A 38 -1.34 3.06 -5.54
C PHE A 38 -1.07 1.66 -6.10
N CYS A 39 -2.12 0.88 -6.33
CA CYS A 39 -2.00 -0.49 -6.85
C CYS A 39 -1.43 -0.53 -8.28
N ALA A 40 -1.70 0.50 -9.08
CA ALA A 40 -1.17 0.66 -10.43
C ALA A 40 0.24 1.29 -10.48
N ASN A 41 0.85 1.62 -9.35
CA ASN A 41 2.15 2.30 -9.25
C ASN A 41 2.21 3.68 -9.91
N GLU A 42 1.06 4.31 -10.12
CA GLU A 42 0.98 5.65 -10.68
C GLU A 42 1.27 6.72 -9.63
N ARG A 43 1.08 6.38 -8.35
CA ARG A 43 1.33 7.28 -7.21
C ARG A 43 1.95 6.52 -6.04
N THR A 44 2.86 7.19 -5.34
CA THR A 44 3.35 6.73 -4.04
C THR A 44 2.40 7.15 -2.93
N MET A 45 2.22 6.28 -1.95
CA MET A 45 1.57 6.59 -0.68
C MET A 45 2.30 7.71 0.07
N LYS A 46 1.51 8.58 0.69
CA LYS A 46 1.98 9.54 1.68
C LYS A 46 2.15 8.87 3.05
N PRO A 47 2.86 9.49 4.01
CA PRO A 47 3.02 8.93 5.36
C PRO A 47 1.71 8.56 6.03
N GLU A 48 0.66 9.37 5.88
CA GLU A 48 -0.66 9.09 6.42
C GLU A 48 -1.32 7.85 5.79
N ASP A 49 -1.07 7.57 4.51
CA ASP A 49 -1.59 6.39 3.82
C ASP A 49 -0.81 5.12 4.18
N ILE A 50 0.49 5.26 4.41
CA ILE A 50 1.37 4.19 4.91
C ILE A 50 0.90 3.75 6.29
N TYR A 51 0.73 4.69 7.22
CA TYR A 51 0.27 4.39 8.57
C TYR A 51 -1.08 3.66 8.58
N ILE A 52 -2.04 4.13 7.77
CA ILE A 52 -3.33 3.45 7.62
C ILE A 52 -3.17 2.03 7.07
N ALA A 53 -2.27 1.82 6.11
CA ALA A 53 -2.00 0.50 5.55
C ALA A 53 -1.36 -0.43 6.59
N GLU A 54 -0.41 0.04 7.40
CA GLU A 54 0.22 -0.72 8.48
C GLU A 54 -0.83 -1.20 9.50
N GLU A 55 -1.68 -0.29 9.99
CA GLU A 55 -2.74 -0.60 10.94
C GLU A 55 -3.79 -1.58 10.36
N LEU A 56 -4.26 -1.32 9.13
CA LEU A 56 -5.32 -2.13 8.53
C LEU A 56 -4.84 -3.48 8.06
N LEU A 57 -3.62 -3.58 7.53
CA LEU A 57 -3.09 -4.81 6.96
C LEU A 57 -2.29 -5.61 7.98
N GLY A 58 -1.85 -4.99 9.08
CA GLY A 58 -0.98 -5.62 10.08
C GLY A 58 0.41 -5.89 9.51
N CYS A 59 0.94 -4.93 8.75
CA CYS A 59 2.25 -5.01 8.08
C CYS A 59 3.15 -3.86 8.53
N ASP A 60 4.44 -3.93 8.18
CA ASP A 60 5.39 -2.83 8.37
C ASP A 60 5.52 -2.02 7.07
N PHE A 61 5.87 -0.74 7.15
CA PHE A 61 6.06 0.13 5.98
C PHE A 61 7.05 -0.45 4.95
N ARG A 62 7.99 -1.28 5.42
CA ARG A 62 8.96 -1.99 4.56
C ARG A 62 8.31 -3.05 3.69
N ASP A 63 7.15 -3.56 4.08
CA ASP A 63 6.40 -4.55 3.30
C ASP A 63 5.59 -3.91 2.17
N LEU A 64 5.27 -2.60 2.28
CA LEU A 64 4.47 -1.86 1.29
C LEU A 64 5.23 -1.53 0.00
N TYR A 65 6.55 -1.73 -0.03
CA TYR A 65 7.40 -1.31 -1.14
C TYR A 65 8.56 -2.28 -1.38
N GLU A 66 8.80 -2.65 -2.64
CA GLU A 66 9.86 -3.59 -3.02
C GLU A 66 11.25 -3.14 -2.56
N GLY A 67 11.55 -1.84 -2.63
CA GLY A 67 12.85 -1.29 -2.26
C GLY A 67 13.17 -1.37 -0.78
N PHE A 68 12.18 -1.69 0.06
CA PHE A 68 12.33 -1.76 1.52
C PHE A 68 12.23 -3.18 2.08
N LYS A 69 11.73 -4.15 1.30
CA LYS A 69 11.70 -5.56 1.72
C LYS A 69 13.10 -6.04 2.06
N ARG A 70 13.25 -6.56 3.29
CA ARG A 70 14.48 -7.25 3.68
C ARG A 70 14.54 -8.60 2.95
N LYS A 71 15.70 -8.92 2.40
CA LYS A 71 16.00 -10.26 1.85
C LYS A 71 16.05 -11.30 2.95
#